data_AF-A0A1I4TPJ1-F1
#
_entry.id   AF-A0A1I4TPJ1-F1
#
_cell.length_a   1.000
_cell.length_b   1.000
_cell.length_c   1.000
_cell.angle_alpha   90.00
_cell.angle_beta   90.00
_cell.angle_gamma   90.00
#
_symmetry.space_group_name_H-M   'P 1'
#
loop_
_entity.id
_entity.type
_entity.pdbx_description
1 polymer ?
#
loop_
_entity_poly.entity_id
_entity_poly.type
_entity_poly.pdbx_seq_one_letter_code
_entity_poly.pdbx_strand_id
1 'polypeptide(L)'
;MNGLRLSRLTLAIGLSVATTSALAGPQNFQSARSFAMGGTGVAVAHPASAGFANPAMLASDQHEWADDFGLIIPSVNARFADEEETIDQIDDIQDTIDRAQAALDSLNAPAASATANELRQQLQDLNNDTVRVDAGLGLALAFPMDAISVGVHTAGNIQATVRGEYDSADDAELAKVAALDPTADLNNLQSRARVLAASVAEVGISLAHAYQLNNGQSLQIGVTPKYMQLMTYQYTESVSGFDDSDYDNSEFETDKSGFNLDLGAAMSFGENGEWNAGVAIKNLIPMELDSAVSSDLSKQETQHTLEVDPRVTVGLAHSDEFHVITAELDLTEQKGFGYADDTQWLAVGAEFDAWRYAQIRGGIRHNLASNDDNNGIEEDTQFTAGIGLNPFGARLDIAALYSEADLGAAIEFGAAF
;
A
#
# COMPACT_ATOMS: atom_id res chain seq x y z
N MET A 1 25.43 7.26 -15.14
CA MET A 1 25.08 6.00 -14.44
C MET A 1 25.89 5.98 -13.15
N ASN A 2 25.48 6.79 -12.18
CA ASN A 2 25.99 6.68 -10.82
C ASN A 2 25.20 5.54 -10.19
N GLY A 3 25.89 4.46 -9.84
CA GLY A 3 25.27 3.35 -9.13
C GLY A 3 24.97 3.80 -7.71
N LEU A 4 23.71 3.64 -7.29
CA LEU A 4 23.28 3.73 -5.90
C LEU A 4 24.24 2.92 -5.03
N ARG A 5 25.03 3.60 -4.20
CA ARG A 5 25.86 2.98 -3.17
C ARG A 5 25.09 3.09 -1.86
N LEU A 6 24.12 2.22 -1.67
CA LEU A 6 23.34 2.15 -0.42
C LEU A 6 24.30 1.95 0.76
N SER A 7 24.23 2.83 1.77
CA SER A 7 25.00 2.69 3.00
C SER A 7 24.58 1.44 3.79
N ARG A 8 25.40 1.03 4.77
CA ARG A 8 25.07 -0.13 5.63
C ARG A 8 23.78 0.09 6.44
N LEU A 9 23.48 1.33 6.79
CA LEU A 9 22.27 1.70 7.54
C LEU A 9 21.03 1.66 6.64
N THR A 10 21.14 2.15 5.41
CA THR A 10 20.06 2.05 4.39
C THR A 10 19.80 0.60 4.01
N LEU A 11 20.85 -0.23 3.94
CA LEU A 11 20.71 -1.68 3.83
C LEU A 11 20.10 -2.31 5.09
N ALA A 12 20.44 -1.85 6.30
CA ALA A 12 19.93 -2.40 7.55
C ALA A 12 18.47 -2.02 7.84
N ILE A 13 18.07 -0.78 7.53
CA ILE A 13 16.67 -0.31 7.55
C ILE A 13 15.87 -1.06 6.48
N GLY A 14 16.43 -1.23 5.28
CA GLY A 14 15.81 -2.02 4.20
C GLY A 14 15.75 -3.53 4.47
N LEU A 15 16.74 -4.13 5.14
CA LEU A 15 16.78 -5.56 5.48
C LEU A 15 15.98 -5.90 6.74
N SER A 16 15.92 -5.01 7.75
CA SER A 16 15.15 -5.24 8.98
C SER A 16 13.64 -5.29 8.70
N VAL A 17 13.16 -4.47 7.75
CA VAL A 17 11.79 -4.55 7.21
C VAL A 17 11.53 -5.84 6.42
N ALA A 18 12.58 -6.47 5.87
CA ALA A 18 12.46 -7.68 5.06
C ALA A 18 12.59 -9.00 5.84
N THR A 19 13.05 -8.98 7.09
CA THR A 19 13.36 -10.20 7.87
C THR A 19 12.24 -10.71 8.78
N THR A 20 11.18 -9.94 9.03
CA THR A 20 10.03 -10.43 9.82
C THR A 20 9.07 -11.21 8.92
N SER A 21 8.84 -12.46 9.30
CA SER A 21 7.97 -13.40 8.59
C SER A 21 6.50 -13.08 8.88
N ALA A 22 6.00 -11.93 8.47
CA ALA A 22 4.61 -11.55 8.71
C ALA A 22 4.12 -10.64 7.59
N LEU A 23 2.99 -11.04 6.99
CA LEU A 23 2.20 -10.23 6.07
C LEU A 23 1.69 -9.03 6.87
N ALA A 24 2.47 -7.94 6.96
CA ALA A 24 1.97 -6.65 7.46
C ALA A 24 1.13 -5.92 6.35
N GLY A 25 0.32 -4.80 6.51
CA GLY A 25 -0.71 -3.96 5.68
C GLY A 25 -1.40 -2.57 5.98
N PRO A 26 -1.76 -1.79 4.91
CA PRO A 26 -2.78 -0.73 4.77
C PRO A 26 -3.62 -0.99 3.48
N GLN A 27 -4.16 0.05 2.80
CA GLN A 27 -4.80 0.07 1.46
C GLN A 27 -5.20 -1.31 0.88
N ASN A 28 -6.51 -1.55 0.76
CA ASN A 28 -7.06 -2.84 0.30
C ASN A 28 -6.38 -3.38 -0.96
N PHE A 29 -6.22 -4.70 -0.99
CA PHE A 29 -5.54 -5.41 -2.08
C PHE A 29 -6.19 -5.17 -3.44
N GLN A 30 -5.35 -4.99 -4.46
CA GLN A 30 -5.75 -4.84 -5.85
C GLN A 30 -5.07 -5.92 -6.71
N SER A 31 -5.88 -6.66 -7.49
CA SER A 31 -5.37 -7.50 -8.60
C SER A 31 -4.57 -6.65 -9.59
N ALA A 32 -3.64 -7.22 -10.35
CA ALA A 32 -2.82 -6.44 -11.28
C ALA A 32 -3.68 -5.78 -12.38
N ARG A 33 -4.78 -6.42 -12.80
CA ARG A 33 -5.77 -5.83 -13.71
C ARG A 33 -6.45 -4.60 -13.10
N SER A 34 -6.88 -4.68 -11.85
CA SER A 34 -7.49 -3.56 -11.12
C SER A 34 -6.47 -2.43 -10.92
N PHE A 35 -5.25 -2.77 -10.52
CA PHE A 35 -4.13 -1.84 -10.35
C PHE A 35 -3.84 -1.06 -11.64
N ALA A 36 -3.84 -1.73 -12.80
CA ALA A 36 -3.64 -1.09 -14.11
C ALA A 36 -4.78 -0.14 -14.55
N MET A 37 -5.95 -0.22 -13.90
CA MET A 37 -7.15 0.55 -14.21
C MET A 37 -7.50 1.51 -13.06
N GLY A 38 -6.50 2.03 -12.35
CA GLY A 38 -6.70 2.99 -11.26
C GLY A 38 -7.35 2.41 -10.01
N GLY A 39 -7.23 1.10 -9.78
CA GLY A 39 -7.86 0.41 -8.64
C GLY A 39 -9.35 0.12 -8.82
N THR A 40 -9.91 0.34 -10.02
CA THR A 40 -11.31 0.03 -10.34
C THR A 40 -11.57 -1.48 -10.38
N GLY A 41 -12.82 -1.88 -10.15
CA GLY A 41 -13.23 -3.29 -10.18
C GLY A 41 -14.65 -3.54 -9.69
N VAL A 42 -15.31 -2.57 -9.04
CA VAL A 42 -16.66 -2.73 -8.48
C VAL A 42 -17.70 -3.09 -9.53
N ALA A 43 -17.56 -2.58 -10.77
CA ALA A 43 -18.47 -2.87 -11.87
C ALA A 43 -17.87 -3.76 -12.98
N VAL A 44 -16.58 -4.11 -12.89
CA VAL A 44 -15.85 -4.78 -14.00
C VAL A 44 -14.97 -5.94 -13.57
N ALA A 45 -14.95 -6.31 -12.28
CA ALA A 45 -14.12 -7.41 -11.81
C ALA A 45 -14.47 -8.71 -12.53
N HIS A 46 -13.43 -9.48 -12.86
CA HIS A 46 -13.60 -10.84 -13.35
C HIS A 46 -13.94 -11.77 -12.17
N PRO A 47 -14.53 -12.95 -12.41
CA PRO A 47 -14.94 -13.84 -11.32
C PRO A 47 -13.80 -14.19 -10.35
N ALA A 48 -12.57 -14.39 -10.86
CA ALA A 48 -11.40 -14.67 -10.04
C ALA A 48 -11.02 -13.52 -9.09
N SER A 49 -11.24 -12.26 -9.46
CA SER A 49 -10.92 -11.08 -8.65
C SER A 49 -12.14 -10.46 -7.96
N ALA A 50 -13.35 -10.99 -8.19
CA ALA A 50 -14.59 -10.51 -7.60
C ALA A 50 -14.55 -10.48 -6.07
N GLY A 51 -13.92 -11.49 -5.45
CA GLY A 51 -13.72 -11.54 -4.00
C GLY A 51 -12.96 -10.32 -3.46
N PHE A 52 -11.97 -9.81 -4.20
CA PHE A 52 -11.18 -8.64 -3.82
C PHE A 52 -11.92 -7.32 -4.03
N ALA A 53 -12.73 -7.22 -5.09
CA ALA A 53 -13.41 -5.97 -5.48
C ALA A 53 -14.89 -5.91 -5.06
N ASN A 54 -15.74 -6.71 -5.70
CA ASN A 54 -17.18 -6.77 -5.45
C ASN A 54 -17.67 -8.23 -5.57
N PRO A 55 -18.15 -8.87 -4.49
CA PRO A 55 -18.54 -10.27 -4.54
C PRO A 55 -19.70 -10.54 -5.50
N ALA A 56 -20.54 -9.55 -5.85
CA ALA A 56 -21.62 -9.75 -6.83
C ALA A 56 -21.09 -10.07 -8.24
N MET A 57 -19.89 -9.58 -8.58
CA MET A 57 -19.27 -9.82 -9.89
C MET A 57 -18.91 -11.29 -10.12
N LEU A 58 -18.92 -12.11 -9.07
CA LEU A 58 -18.73 -13.56 -9.16
C LEU A 58 -19.88 -14.27 -9.91
N ALA A 59 -21.07 -13.67 -9.92
CA ALA A 59 -22.23 -14.16 -10.68
C ALA A 59 -22.57 -13.24 -11.87
N SER A 60 -21.67 -12.35 -12.26
CA SER A 60 -21.84 -11.56 -13.48
C SER A 60 -21.73 -12.46 -14.69
N ASP A 61 -22.59 -12.24 -15.69
CA ASP A 61 -22.39 -12.77 -17.03
C ASP A 61 -21.06 -12.20 -17.55
N GLN A 62 -20.15 -13.08 -18.01
CA GLN A 62 -18.87 -12.71 -18.61
C GLN A 62 -18.79 -13.31 -20.01
N HIS A 63 -17.69 -13.07 -20.72
CA HIS A 63 -17.51 -13.68 -22.03
C HIS A 63 -17.21 -15.18 -21.89
N GLU A 64 -17.79 -16.00 -22.79
CA GLU A 64 -17.77 -17.49 -22.83
C GLU A 64 -16.43 -18.21 -22.57
N TRP A 65 -15.29 -17.51 -22.56
CA TRP A 65 -13.95 -18.06 -22.36
C TRP A 65 -13.43 -17.94 -20.91
N ALA A 66 -14.19 -17.33 -20.01
CA ALA A 66 -13.83 -17.16 -18.60
C ALA A 66 -15.01 -17.47 -17.64
N ASP A 67 -16.01 -18.21 -18.12
CA ASP A 67 -17.28 -18.39 -17.44
C ASP A 67 -17.31 -19.57 -16.45
N ASP A 68 -16.46 -20.59 -16.61
CA ASP A 68 -16.57 -21.80 -15.79
C ASP A 68 -15.56 -21.84 -14.63
N PHE A 69 -14.41 -21.18 -14.80
CA PHE A 69 -13.35 -21.20 -13.80
C PHE A 69 -12.43 -19.97 -13.85
N GLY A 70 -12.01 -19.51 -12.67
CA GLY A 70 -11.00 -18.47 -12.53
C GLY A 70 -9.98 -18.78 -11.43
N LEU A 71 -8.70 -18.59 -11.73
CA LEU A 71 -7.59 -18.75 -10.79
C LEU A 71 -6.65 -17.55 -10.87
N ILE A 72 -6.19 -17.09 -9.71
CA ILE A 72 -5.11 -16.13 -9.51
C ILE A 72 -4.09 -16.77 -8.56
N ILE A 73 -2.86 -16.99 -9.04
CA ILE A 73 -1.76 -17.57 -8.28
C ILE A 73 -0.37 -17.19 -8.82
N PRO A 74 0.35 -16.26 -8.19
CA PRO A 74 -0.12 -15.19 -7.31
C PRO A 74 -0.44 -13.90 -8.08
N SER A 75 -1.08 -12.97 -7.41
CA SER A 75 -1.09 -11.55 -7.78
C SER A 75 -0.33 -10.77 -6.72
N VAL A 76 0.67 -10.00 -7.14
CA VAL A 76 1.54 -9.22 -6.27
C VAL A 76 1.55 -7.79 -6.75
N ASN A 77 1.42 -6.83 -5.84
CA ASN A 77 1.65 -5.42 -6.11
C ASN A 77 2.61 -4.83 -5.07
N ALA A 78 3.29 -3.75 -5.43
CA ALA A 78 4.13 -2.98 -4.53
C ALA A 78 4.14 -1.51 -4.92
N ARG A 79 4.28 -0.63 -3.92
CA ARG A 79 4.41 0.82 -4.07
C ARG A 79 5.52 1.32 -3.17
N PHE A 80 6.16 2.38 -3.62
CA PHE A 80 7.22 3.09 -2.92
C PHE A 80 6.96 4.58 -3.04
N ALA A 81 7.02 5.28 -1.93
CA ALA A 81 6.85 6.72 -1.87
C ALA A 81 7.99 7.36 -1.08
N ASP A 82 8.60 8.38 -1.66
CA ASP A 82 9.68 9.17 -1.06
C ASP A 82 9.70 10.53 -1.76
N GLU A 83 8.91 11.47 -1.26
CA GLU A 83 8.74 12.80 -1.88
C GLU A 83 9.99 13.67 -1.70
N GLU A 84 10.67 13.55 -0.55
CA GLU A 84 11.82 14.36 -0.16
C GLU A 84 13.20 13.71 -0.44
N GLU A 85 13.25 12.59 -1.17
CA GLU A 85 14.48 11.81 -1.37
C GLU A 85 15.16 11.43 -0.03
N THR A 86 14.35 11.15 0.99
CA THR A 86 14.74 10.87 2.38
C THR A 86 15.83 9.80 2.47
N ILE A 87 15.80 8.79 1.60
CA ILE A 87 16.84 7.74 1.56
C ILE A 87 18.21 8.33 1.23
N ASP A 88 18.26 9.25 0.27
CA ASP A 88 19.50 9.92 -0.13
C ASP A 88 19.96 10.88 0.98
N GLN A 89 19.04 11.56 1.67
CA GLN A 89 19.36 12.40 2.84
C GLN A 89 20.01 11.59 3.97
N ILE A 90 19.51 10.38 4.26
CA ILE A 90 20.08 9.49 5.28
C ILE A 90 21.50 9.07 4.88
N ASP A 91 21.72 8.70 3.63
CA ASP A 91 23.06 8.35 3.12
C ASP A 91 24.03 9.55 3.24
N ASP A 92 23.57 10.76 2.89
CA ASP A 92 24.35 11.99 3.01
C ASP A 92 24.69 12.36 4.47
N ILE A 93 23.78 12.10 5.42
CA ILE A 93 24.01 12.30 6.86
C ILE A 93 25.13 11.38 7.36
N GLN A 94 25.11 10.09 6.98
CA GLN A 94 26.13 9.13 7.39
C GLN A 94 27.51 9.52 6.86
N ASP A 95 27.59 9.90 5.59
CA ASP A 95 28.83 10.39 4.98
C ASP A 95 29.34 11.67 5.70
N THR A 96 28.46 12.54 6.18
CA THR A 96 28.83 13.72 6.98
C THR A 96 29.30 13.35 8.39
N ILE A 97 28.66 12.39 9.06
CA ILE A 97 29.09 11.88 10.38
C ILE A 97 30.50 11.31 10.30
N ASP A 98 30.80 10.47 9.30
CA ASP A 98 32.13 9.90 9.09
C ASP A 98 33.20 10.99 8.87
N ARG A 99 32.86 12.03 8.10
CA ARG A 99 33.74 13.19 7.88
C ARG A 99 33.93 14.02 9.15
N ALA A 100 32.88 14.21 9.95
CA ALA A 100 32.94 14.93 11.22
C ALA A 100 33.83 14.18 12.21
N GLN A 101 33.70 12.86 12.31
CA GLN A 101 34.55 12.01 13.13
C GLN A 101 36.03 12.10 12.70
N ALA A 102 36.31 12.01 11.40
CA ALA A 102 37.66 12.16 10.88
C ALA A 102 38.26 13.57 11.16
N ALA A 103 37.44 14.61 11.16
CA ALA A 103 37.86 15.97 11.50
C ALA A 103 38.20 16.10 13.00
N LEU A 104 37.45 15.45 13.89
CA LEU A 104 37.75 15.37 15.31
C LEU A 104 39.05 14.61 15.57
N ASP A 105 39.20 13.42 14.98
CA ASP A 105 40.38 12.56 15.15
C ASP A 105 41.67 13.25 14.67
N SER A 106 41.57 14.08 13.63
CA SER A 106 42.69 14.86 13.08
C SER A 106 42.85 16.26 13.69
N LEU A 107 41.98 16.65 14.63
CA LEU A 107 41.95 17.98 15.27
C LEU A 107 41.90 19.13 14.24
N ASN A 108 41.17 18.93 13.15
CA ASN A 108 41.05 19.89 12.04
C ASN A 108 39.86 20.83 12.28
N ALA A 109 40.10 21.95 12.96
CA ALA A 109 39.04 22.88 13.38
C ALA A 109 38.17 23.42 12.21
N PRO A 110 38.75 23.87 11.06
CA PRO A 110 37.93 24.27 9.92
C PRO A 110 37.01 23.15 9.39
N ALA A 111 37.51 21.92 9.31
CA ALA A 111 36.73 20.78 8.83
C ALA A 111 35.64 20.37 9.83
N ALA A 112 35.94 20.36 11.14
CA ALA A 112 34.98 20.04 12.18
C ALA A 112 33.84 21.07 12.24
N SER A 113 34.16 22.35 12.09
CA SER A 113 33.16 23.42 12.02
C SER A 113 32.27 23.32 10.77
N ALA A 114 32.85 23.00 9.61
CA ALA A 114 32.09 22.85 8.37
C ALA A 114 31.13 21.65 8.44
N THR A 115 31.63 20.48 8.81
CA THR A 115 30.85 19.24 8.91
C THR A 115 29.76 19.30 9.98
N ALA A 116 30.01 19.96 11.12
CA ALA A 116 28.97 20.16 12.13
C ALA A 116 27.81 21.07 11.65
N ASN A 117 28.09 22.07 10.83
CA ASN A 117 27.04 22.93 10.26
C ASN A 117 26.27 22.22 9.14
N GLU A 118 26.96 21.45 8.31
CA GLU A 118 26.37 20.61 7.27
C GLU A 118 25.44 19.56 7.90
N LEU A 119 25.92 18.84 8.90
CA LEU A 119 25.13 17.83 9.63
C LEU A 119 23.91 18.46 10.31
N ARG A 120 24.03 19.66 10.88
CA ARG A 120 22.89 20.38 11.44
C ARG A 120 21.81 20.65 10.40
N GLN A 121 22.21 21.11 9.21
CA GLN A 121 21.27 21.39 8.12
C GLN A 121 20.60 20.11 7.66
N GLN A 122 21.38 19.06 7.41
CA GLN A 122 20.85 17.76 6.97
C GLN A 122 19.88 17.16 7.99
N LEU A 123 20.17 17.24 9.29
CA LEU A 123 19.24 16.77 10.32
C LEU A 123 17.97 17.62 10.40
N GLN A 124 18.06 18.94 10.17
CA GLN A 124 16.90 19.83 10.13
C GLN A 124 16.04 19.62 8.88
N ASP A 125 16.68 19.32 7.74
CA ASP A 125 16.01 19.05 6.47
C ASP A 125 15.27 17.70 6.56
N LEU A 126 15.88 16.66 7.13
CA LEU A 126 15.27 15.34 7.40
C LEU A 126 14.02 15.39 8.31
N ASN A 127 13.79 16.50 9.00
CA ASN A 127 12.75 16.58 10.01
C ASN A 127 11.34 16.49 9.43
N ASN A 128 10.66 15.38 9.74
CA ASN A 128 9.34 14.98 9.25
C ASN A 128 9.31 14.35 7.85
N ASP A 129 10.46 14.21 7.20
CA ASP A 129 10.57 13.54 5.91
C ASP A 129 10.27 12.05 6.10
N THR A 130 9.43 11.51 5.22
CA THR A 130 8.80 10.20 5.42
C THR A 130 8.88 9.36 4.14
N VAL A 131 9.40 8.14 4.29
CA VAL A 131 9.39 7.11 3.25
C VAL A 131 8.27 6.12 3.53
N ARG A 132 7.57 5.65 2.49
CA ARG A 132 6.61 4.55 2.58
C ARG A 132 6.92 3.44 1.58
N VAL A 133 6.75 2.22 2.04
CA VAL A 133 6.70 1.03 1.20
C VAL A 133 5.36 0.34 1.44
N ASP A 134 4.66 0.04 0.35
CA ASP A 134 3.51 -0.84 0.38
C ASP A 134 3.77 -2.11 -0.45
N ALA A 135 3.21 -3.24 -0.05
CA ALA A 135 3.13 -4.43 -0.90
C ALA A 135 1.81 -5.16 -0.71
N GLY A 136 1.41 -5.98 -1.67
CA GLY A 136 0.17 -6.72 -1.63
C GLY A 136 0.34 -8.07 -2.28
N LEU A 137 -0.30 -9.09 -1.73
CA LEU A 137 -0.35 -10.45 -2.22
C LEU A 137 -1.78 -10.94 -2.19
N GLY A 138 -2.26 -11.46 -3.32
CA GLY A 138 -3.59 -12.04 -3.45
C GLY A 138 -3.54 -13.39 -4.15
N LEU A 139 -4.31 -14.33 -3.64
CA LEU A 139 -4.63 -15.61 -4.27
C LEU A 139 -6.14 -15.74 -4.35
N ALA A 140 -6.65 -16.23 -5.47
CA ALA A 140 -8.08 -16.45 -5.58
C ALA A 140 -8.44 -17.60 -6.52
N LEU A 141 -9.59 -18.18 -6.24
CA LEU A 141 -10.20 -19.27 -6.97
C LEU A 141 -11.69 -18.99 -7.08
N ALA A 142 -12.25 -19.10 -8.28
CA ALA A 142 -13.66 -18.84 -8.55
C ALA A 142 -14.26 -19.94 -9.41
N PHE A 143 -15.48 -20.32 -9.07
CA PHE A 143 -16.33 -21.28 -9.76
C PHE A 143 -17.70 -20.61 -9.99
N PRO A 144 -17.88 -19.89 -11.10
CA PRO A 144 -19.20 -19.39 -11.46
C PRO A 144 -20.14 -20.56 -11.75
N MET A 145 -21.39 -20.47 -11.28
CA MET A 145 -22.39 -21.53 -11.49
C MET A 145 -23.78 -20.89 -11.64
N ASP A 146 -24.65 -21.51 -12.45
CA ASP A 146 -26.04 -21.04 -12.67
C ASP A 146 -26.84 -20.90 -11.37
N ALA A 147 -26.57 -21.75 -10.38
CA ALA A 147 -27.29 -21.78 -9.12
C ALA A 147 -26.72 -20.78 -8.11
N ILE A 148 -25.47 -20.95 -7.69
CA ILE A 148 -24.76 -20.03 -6.80
C ILE A 148 -23.29 -20.10 -7.18
N SER A 149 -22.73 -18.99 -7.63
CA SER A 149 -21.31 -18.88 -7.88
C SER A 149 -20.54 -18.84 -6.57
N VAL A 150 -19.41 -19.55 -6.51
CA VAL A 150 -18.60 -19.68 -5.29
C VAL A 150 -17.16 -19.27 -5.59
N GLY A 151 -16.58 -18.45 -4.71
CA GLY A 151 -15.19 -18.03 -4.78
C GLY A 151 -14.51 -18.16 -3.43
N VAL A 152 -13.21 -18.41 -3.44
CA VAL A 152 -12.35 -18.38 -2.26
C VAL A 152 -11.19 -17.45 -2.59
N HIS A 153 -10.87 -16.54 -1.69
CA HIS A 153 -9.70 -15.70 -1.84
C HIS A 153 -8.95 -15.57 -0.52
N THR A 154 -7.68 -15.23 -0.65
CA THR A 154 -6.88 -14.70 0.44
C THR A 154 -6.10 -13.51 -0.08
N ALA A 155 -6.02 -12.47 0.73
CA ALA A 155 -5.25 -11.29 0.45
C ALA A 155 -4.48 -10.85 1.69
N GLY A 156 -3.29 -10.32 1.50
CA GLY A 156 -2.56 -9.56 2.51
C GLY A 156 -1.94 -8.36 1.83
N ASN A 157 -2.07 -7.19 2.42
CA ASN A 157 -1.30 -5.98 2.04
C ASN A 157 -0.36 -5.66 3.17
N ILE A 158 0.79 -4.95 2.93
CA ILE A 158 1.87 -4.30 3.77
C ILE A 158 2.02 -2.80 3.62
N GLN A 159 2.23 -2.08 4.75
CA GLN A 159 2.63 -0.67 4.84
C GLN A 159 3.75 -0.66 5.84
N ALA A 160 4.86 -0.05 5.46
CA ALA A 160 5.85 0.40 6.39
C ALA A 160 6.14 1.86 6.06
N THR A 161 6.17 2.72 7.07
CA THR A 161 6.65 4.08 6.98
C THR A 161 7.90 4.24 7.84
N VAL A 162 8.87 4.98 7.33
CA VAL A 162 10.06 5.40 8.06
C VAL A 162 10.09 6.91 8.04
N ARG A 163 10.11 7.54 9.21
CA ARG A 163 10.14 8.99 9.36
C ARG A 163 11.37 9.44 10.11
N GLY A 164 12.04 10.47 9.60
CA GLY A 164 13.09 11.18 10.32
C GLY A 164 12.53 12.26 11.24
N GLU A 165 13.07 12.39 12.45
CA GLU A 165 12.70 13.45 13.40
C GLU A 165 13.95 14.12 13.95
N TYR A 166 14.03 15.44 13.78
CA TYR A 166 15.11 16.26 14.31
C TYR A 166 14.93 16.56 15.79
N ASP A 167 15.98 16.37 16.58
CA ASP A 167 16.02 16.83 17.96
C ASP A 167 16.93 18.04 18.13
N SER A 168 16.35 19.18 18.52
CA SER A 168 17.08 20.42 18.78
C SER A 168 18.20 20.31 19.82
N ALA A 169 18.23 19.26 20.66
CA ALA A 169 19.35 18.99 21.55
C ALA A 169 20.67 18.76 20.79
N ASP A 170 20.59 18.30 19.54
CA ASP A 170 21.74 18.04 18.68
C ASP A 170 22.51 19.31 18.33
N ASP A 171 21.85 20.47 18.33
CA ASP A 171 22.52 21.75 18.11
C ASP A 171 23.67 21.98 19.11
N ALA A 172 23.46 21.58 20.37
CA ALA A 172 24.45 21.71 21.42
C ALA A 172 25.61 20.72 21.22
N GLU A 173 25.32 19.49 20.79
CA GLU A 173 26.36 18.49 20.51
C GLU A 173 27.19 18.87 19.28
N LEU A 174 26.54 19.31 18.20
CA LEU A 174 27.21 19.80 17.00
C LEU A 174 28.02 21.08 17.27
N ALA A 175 27.62 21.92 18.22
CA ALA A 175 28.42 23.07 18.64
C ALA A 175 29.74 22.64 19.32
N LYS A 176 29.74 21.54 20.08
CA LYS A 176 30.96 20.95 20.66
C LYS A 176 31.88 20.42 19.57
N VAL A 177 31.32 19.72 18.57
CA VAL A 177 32.07 19.23 17.41
C VAL A 177 32.76 20.39 16.69
N ALA A 178 32.01 21.46 16.40
CA ALA A 178 32.54 22.65 15.73
C ALA A 178 33.68 23.35 16.50
N ALA A 179 33.69 23.20 17.83
CA ALA A 179 34.70 23.79 18.72
C ALA A 179 35.91 22.88 19.00
N LEU A 180 35.93 21.65 18.46
CA LEU A 180 36.87 20.58 18.86
C LEU A 180 36.86 20.36 20.38
N ASP A 181 35.69 20.42 21.02
CA ASP A 181 35.57 20.13 22.44
C ASP A 181 35.90 18.63 22.66
N PRO A 182 36.80 18.28 23.59
CA PRO A 182 37.16 16.89 23.87
C PRO A 182 35.99 16.04 24.42
N THR A 183 34.87 16.67 24.77
CA THR A 183 33.63 16.00 25.19
C THR A 183 32.60 15.87 24.07
N ALA A 184 32.92 16.32 22.84
CA ALA A 184 32.08 16.09 21.68
C ALA A 184 31.99 14.59 21.37
N ASP A 185 30.79 14.10 21.19
CA ASP A 185 30.50 12.69 20.92
C ASP A 185 29.30 12.59 19.98
N LEU A 186 29.57 12.26 18.72
CA LEU A 186 28.55 12.08 17.68
C LEU A 186 27.62 10.88 17.99
N ASN A 187 27.96 10.03 18.95
CA ASN A 187 27.06 8.98 19.46
C ASN A 187 26.04 9.51 20.49
N ASN A 188 26.01 10.82 20.77
CA ASN A 188 24.99 11.43 21.63
C ASN A 188 23.93 12.22 20.85
N LEU A 189 23.89 12.10 19.51
CA LEU A 189 22.82 12.69 18.71
C LEU A 189 21.46 12.04 19.06
N GLN A 190 20.46 12.87 19.30
CA GLN A 190 19.10 12.57 19.76
C GLN A 190 18.06 12.61 18.64
N SER A 191 18.40 13.17 17.46
CA SER A 191 17.61 12.98 16.25
C SER A 191 17.40 11.48 16.02
N ARG A 192 16.24 11.11 15.48
CA ARG A 192 15.77 9.71 15.50
C ARG A 192 15.06 9.32 14.22
N ALA A 193 14.99 8.02 14.00
CA ALA A 193 14.15 7.42 12.97
C ALA A 193 13.01 6.64 13.64
N ARG A 194 11.81 6.81 13.12
CA ARG A 194 10.62 6.09 13.56
C ARG A 194 10.10 5.20 12.44
N VAL A 195 9.95 3.92 12.75
CA VAL A 195 9.35 2.91 11.89
C VAL A 195 7.95 2.63 12.39
N LEU A 196 6.95 2.76 11.52
CA LEU A 196 5.59 2.31 11.75
C LEU A 196 5.19 1.34 10.65
N ALA A 197 4.63 0.19 10.99
CA ALA A 197 3.99 -0.69 10.04
C ALA A 197 2.61 -1.10 10.58
N ALA A 198 1.61 -1.14 9.73
CA ALA A 198 0.30 -1.72 10.04
C ALA A 198 0.11 -2.98 9.23
N SER A 199 -0.92 -3.79 9.55
CA SER A 199 -1.38 -4.96 8.80
C SER A 199 -2.80 -5.40 8.68
N VAL A 200 -3.10 -5.98 7.50
CA VAL A 200 -4.37 -6.62 7.20
C VAL A 200 -4.14 -7.82 6.29
N ALA A 201 -4.32 -9.00 6.84
CA ALA A 201 -4.46 -10.26 6.10
C ALA A 201 -5.88 -10.80 6.22
N GLU A 202 -6.44 -11.31 5.13
CA GLU A 202 -7.79 -11.85 5.08
C GLU A 202 -7.89 -13.16 4.29
N VAL A 203 -8.86 -13.97 4.69
CA VAL A 203 -9.36 -15.12 3.94
C VAL A 203 -10.88 -15.05 3.87
N GLY A 204 -11.42 -15.10 2.65
CA GLY A 204 -12.83 -14.90 2.38
C GLY A 204 -13.41 -16.00 1.51
N ILE A 205 -14.69 -16.32 1.75
CA ILE A 205 -15.49 -17.18 0.88
C ILE A 205 -16.61 -16.33 0.31
N SER A 206 -16.57 -16.08 -0.99
CA SER A 206 -17.57 -15.30 -1.71
C SER A 206 -18.66 -16.21 -2.26
N LEU A 207 -19.92 -15.81 -2.08
CA LEU A 207 -21.10 -16.45 -2.64
C LEU A 207 -21.88 -15.41 -3.41
N ALA A 208 -22.29 -15.71 -4.63
CA ALA A 208 -23.08 -14.79 -5.44
C ALA A 208 -24.18 -15.49 -6.24
N HIS A 209 -25.25 -14.75 -6.52
CA HIS A 209 -26.36 -15.22 -7.32
C HIS A 209 -26.86 -14.13 -8.26
N ALA A 210 -27.21 -14.52 -9.49
CA ALA A 210 -27.81 -13.66 -10.50
C ALA A 210 -29.33 -13.86 -10.55
N TYR A 211 -30.09 -12.79 -10.35
CA TYR A 211 -31.53 -12.75 -10.46
C TYR A 211 -31.94 -12.13 -11.79
N GLN A 212 -32.61 -12.91 -12.64
CA GLN A 212 -33.22 -12.38 -13.86
C GLN A 212 -34.49 -11.61 -13.54
N LEU A 213 -34.49 -10.32 -13.87
CA LEU A 213 -35.61 -9.42 -13.66
C LEU A 213 -36.59 -9.50 -14.84
N ASN A 214 -37.86 -9.18 -14.58
CA ASN A 214 -38.94 -9.26 -15.59
C ASN A 214 -38.77 -8.30 -16.78
N ASN A 215 -37.86 -7.34 -16.68
CA ASN A 215 -37.52 -6.37 -17.72
C ASN A 215 -36.30 -6.81 -18.57
N GLY A 216 -35.79 -8.03 -18.38
CA GLY A 216 -34.64 -8.57 -19.12
C GLY A 216 -33.27 -8.20 -18.53
N GLN A 217 -33.23 -7.45 -17.43
CA GLN A 217 -32.00 -7.11 -16.72
C GLN A 217 -31.57 -8.24 -15.78
N SER A 218 -30.27 -8.34 -15.49
CA SER A 218 -29.72 -9.26 -14.51
C SER A 218 -29.23 -8.49 -13.30
N LEU A 219 -29.75 -8.82 -12.11
CA LEU A 219 -29.31 -8.27 -10.82
C LEU A 219 -28.48 -9.32 -10.10
N GLN A 220 -27.19 -9.05 -9.90
CA GLN A 220 -26.32 -9.92 -9.13
C GLN A 220 -26.21 -9.43 -7.68
N ILE A 221 -26.25 -10.35 -6.73
CA ILE A 221 -26.04 -10.08 -5.31
C ILE A 221 -24.96 -11.02 -4.80
N GLY A 222 -23.99 -10.47 -4.08
CA GLY A 222 -22.87 -11.22 -3.52
C GLY A 222 -22.62 -10.92 -2.06
N VAL A 223 -22.09 -11.90 -1.35
CA VAL A 223 -21.68 -11.80 0.05
C VAL A 223 -20.37 -12.54 0.26
N THR A 224 -19.48 -11.97 1.07
CA THR A 224 -18.22 -12.61 1.49
C THR A 224 -18.10 -12.56 3.01
N PRO A 225 -18.49 -13.61 3.75
CA PRO A 225 -17.93 -13.81 5.08
C PRO A 225 -16.41 -14.00 4.99
N LYS A 226 -15.68 -13.28 5.83
CA LYS A 226 -14.21 -13.36 5.87
C LYS A 226 -13.67 -13.33 7.29
N TYR A 227 -12.46 -13.87 7.44
CA TYR A 227 -11.68 -13.79 8.66
C TYR A 227 -10.47 -12.90 8.38
N MET A 228 -10.21 -11.95 9.26
CA MET A 228 -9.16 -10.96 9.13
C MET A 228 -8.22 -11.03 10.33
N GLN A 229 -6.94 -10.80 10.07
CA GLN A 229 -5.90 -10.58 11.07
C GLN A 229 -5.27 -9.23 10.81
N LEU A 230 -5.29 -8.38 11.84
CA LEU A 230 -4.62 -7.10 11.88
C LEU A 230 -3.37 -7.23 12.74
N MET A 231 -2.31 -6.54 12.36
CA MET A 231 -1.10 -6.40 13.17
C MET A 231 -0.61 -4.95 13.08
N THR A 232 0.12 -4.47 14.06
CA THR A 232 0.89 -3.24 13.92
C THR A 232 2.26 -3.44 14.52
N TYR A 233 3.23 -2.67 14.05
CA TYR A 233 4.60 -2.64 14.52
C TYR A 233 5.03 -1.19 14.67
N GLN A 234 5.65 -0.84 15.79
CA GLN A 234 6.16 0.49 16.05
C GLN A 234 7.52 0.42 16.74
N TYR A 235 8.50 1.09 16.15
CA TYR A 235 9.86 1.12 16.67
C TYR A 235 10.52 2.47 16.39
N THR A 236 11.02 3.12 17.43
CA THR A 236 11.80 4.36 17.33
C THR A 236 13.19 4.16 17.92
N GLU A 237 14.20 4.69 17.23
CA GLU A 237 15.59 4.67 17.71
C GLU A 237 16.33 5.94 17.30
N SER A 238 17.25 6.42 18.15
CA SER A 238 18.08 7.58 17.80
C SER A 238 19.07 7.21 16.69
N VAL A 239 19.52 8.19 15.91
CA VAL A 239 20.56 8.04 14.86
C VAL A 239 21.85 7.44 15.44
N SER A 240 22.11 7.66 16.73
CA SER A 240 23.24 7.13 17.48
C SER A 240 23.02 5.77 18.14
N GLY A 241 21.76 5.32 18.26
CA GLY A 241 21.32 4.16 19.02
C GLY A 241 21.04 2.90 18.19
N PHE A 242 21.20 2.95 16.87
CA PHE A 242 21.06 1.79 15.99
C PHE A 242 22.20 0.78 16.23
N ASP A 243 22.02 -0.10 17.22
CA ASP A 243 22.81 -1.31 17.40
C ASP A 243 21.99 -2.52 16.90
N ASP A 244 22.60 -3.39 16.08
CA ASP A 244 21.94 -4.42 15.25
C ASP A 244 21.27 -5.58 16.06
N SER A 245 21.13 -5.49 17.39
CA SER A 245 20.85 -6.66 18.24
C SER A 245 19.42 -6.84 18.78
N ASP A 246 18.52 -5.85 18.66
CA ASP A 246 17.27 -5.84 19.45
C ASP A 246 15.97 -5.92 18.61
N TYR A 247 16.05 -6.32 17.34
CA TYR A 247 14.96 -6.23 16.35
C TYR A 247 13.85 -7.31 16.39
N ASP A 248 13.88 -8.25 17.33
CA ASP A 248 13.01 -9.44 17.27
C ASP A 248 12.24 -9.66 18.59
N ASN A 249 11.68 -8.57 19.14
CA ASN A 249 10.94 -8.62 20.39
C ASN A 249 9.47 -8.27 20.18
N SER A 250 8.57 -9.12 20.68
CA SER A 250 7.11 -8.97 20.56
C SER A 250 6.55 -7.76 21.31
N GLU A 251 7.41 -6.94 21.92
CA GLU A 251 7.04 -5.71 22.62
C GLU A 251 6.73 -4.55 21.67
N PHE A 252 7.17 -4.64 20.41
CA PHE A 252 6.92 -3.64 19.37
C PHE A 252 5.69 -3.95 18.52
N GLU A 253 5.07 -5.12 18.72
CA GLU A 253 3.99 -5.64 17.89
C GLU A 253 2.68 -5.74 18.66
N THR A 254 1.57 -5.41 18.00
CA THR A 254 0.22 -5.77 18.46
C THR A 254 -0.52 -6.53 17.38
N ASP A 255 -1.43 -7.42 17.75
CA ASP A 255 -2.25 -8.18 16.81
C ASP A 255 -3.72 -8.28 17.27
N LYS A 256 -4.62 -8.41 16.31
CA LYS A 256 -6.05 -8.64 16.55
C LYS A 256 -6.67 -9.36 15.37
N SER A 257 -7.40 -10.44 15.64
CA SER A 257 -8.14 -11.18 14.60
C SER A 257 -9.64 -11.13 14.83
N GLY A 258 -10.42 -11.17 13.75
CA GLY A 258 -11.87 -11.02 13.80
C GLY A 258 -12.58 -11.52 12.55
N PHE A 259 -13.88 -11.74 12.68
CA PHE A 259 -14.76 -12.00 11.53
C PHE A 259 -15.27 -10.68 10.95
N ASN A 260 -15.35 -10.62 9.63
CA ASN A 260 -15.91 -9.49 8.89
C ASN A 260 -16.81 -9.98 7.73
N LEU A 261 -17.46 -9.06 7.05
CA LEU A 261 -18.41 -9.33 5.98
C LEU A 261 -18.28 -8.28 4.88
N ASP A 262 -18.19 -8.74 3.63
CA ASP A 262 -18.36 -7.87 2.47
C ASP A 262 -19.71 -8.14 1.79
N LEU A 263 -20.31 -7.12 1.23
CA LEU A 263 -21.56 -7.17 0.48
C LEU A 263 -21.37 -6.54 -0.90
N GLY A 264 -22.11 -7.06 -1.88
CA GLY A 264 -22.03 -6.59 -3.25
C GLY A 264 -23.37 -6.66 -3.94
N ALA A 265 -23.63 -5.69 -4.80
CA ALA A 265 -24.65 -5.79 -5.83
C ALA A 265 -24.11 -5.27 -7.16
N ALA A 266 -24.56 -5.86 -8.26
CA ALA A 266 -24.28 -5.41 -9.61
C ALA A 266 -25.53 -5.57 -10.48
N MET A 267 -25.66 -4.75 -11.52
CA MET A 267 -26.79 -4.82 -12.44
C MET A 267 -26.36 -4.49 -13.85
N SER A 268 -26.55 -5.46 -14.74
CA SER A 268 -26.32 -5.29 -16.18
C SER A 268 -27.59 -4.75 -16.86
N PHE A 269 -27.44 -3.73 -17.70
CA PHE A 269 -28.51 -3.08 -18.44
C PHE A 269 -28.02 -2.54 -19.79
N GLY A 270 -28.95 -2.07 -20.63
CA GLY A 270 -28.71 -1.76 -22.03
C GLY A 270 -29.41 -2.75 -22.95
N GLU A 271 -29.52 -2.43 -24.24
CA GLU A 271 -30.20 -3.34 -25.20
C GLU A 271 -29.42 -4.65 -25.39
N ASN A 272 -28.09 -4.59 -25.22
CA ASN A 272 -27.16 -5.71 -25.34
C ASN A 272 -26.45 -6.02 -24.02
N GLY A 273 -26.87 -5.42 -22.89
CA GLY A 273 -26.19 -5.56 -21.60
C GLY A 273 -24.85 -4.84 -21.52
N GLU A 274 -24.64 -3.83 -22.37
CA GLU A 274 -23.37 -3.12 -22.51
C GLU A 274 -23.02 -2.20 -21.33
N TRP A 275 -23.95 -1.95 -20.41
CA TRP A 275 -23.72 -1.18 -19.19
C TRP A 275 -23.80 -2.07 -17.96
N ASN A 276 -22.92 -1.81 -16.99
CA ASN A 276 -22.98 -2.42 -15.67
C ASN A 276 -22.85 -1.37 -14.58
N ALA A 277 -23.74 -1.40 -13.61
CA ALA A 277 -23.64 -0.57 -12.40
C ALA A 277 -23.38 -1.48 -11.19
N GLY A 278 -22.44 -1.09 -10.34
CA GLY A 278 -22.04 -1.86 -9.17
C GLY A 278 -22.02 -1.04 -7.90
N VAL A 279 -22.28 -1.70 -6.77
CA VAL A 279 -22.00 -1.19 -5.43
C VAL A 279 -21.34 -2.29 -4.61
N ALA A 280 -20.29 -1.95 -3.88
CA ALA A 280 -19.60 -2.83 -2.97
C ALA A 280 -19.49 -2.18 -1.59
N ILE A 281 -19.72 -2.96 -0.54
CA ILE A 281 -19.48 -2.60 0.84
C ILE A 281 -18.44 -3.58 1.38
N LYS A 282 -17.23 -3.11 1.62
CA LYS A 282 -16.13 -3.86 2.20
C LYS A 282 -16.06 -3.61 3.70
N ASN A 283 -15.64 -4.62 4.47
CA ASN A 283 -15.38 -4.50 5.91
C ASN A 283 -16.59 -3.99 6.71
N LEU A 284 -17.78 -4.57 6.51
CA LEU A 284 -19.03 -4.11 7.14
C LEU A 284 -18.94 -3.98 8.67
N ILE A 285 -18.07 -4.78 9.31
CA ILE A 285 -17.80 -4.73 10.75
C ILE A 285 -16.49 -3.95 10.96
N PRO A 286 -16.54 -2.74 11.56
CA PRO A 286 -15.32 -1.97 11.85
C PRO A 286 -14.38 -2.72 12.78
N MET A 287 -13.08 -2.61 12.55
CA MET A 287 -12.04 -3.16 13.41
C MET A 287 -10.92 -2.14 13.62
N GLU A 288 -10.52 -1.95 14.87
CA GLU A 288 -9.40 -1.06 15.26
C GLU A 288 -8.31 -1.85 15.99
N LEU A 289 -7.05 -1.46 15.81
CA LEU A 289 -5.90 -2.01 16.52
C LEU A 289 -4.89 -0.89 16.84
N ASP A 290 -4.64 -0.67 18.12
CA ASP A 290 -3.65 0.28 18.59
C ASP A 290 -2.24 -0.27 18.49
N SER A 291 -1.28 0.59 18.12
CA SER A 291 0.14 0.27 18.10
C SER A 291 0.75 0.14 19.49
N ALA A 292 1.82 -0.64 19.56
CA ALA A 292 2.65 -0.69 20.75
C ALA A 292 3.34 0.66 20.96
N VAL A 293 3.51 1.03 22.24
CA VAL A 293 4.24 2.23 22.63
C VAL A 293 5.28 1.83 23.67
N SER A 294 6.53 2.18 23.43
CA SER A 294 7.63 1.90 24.32
C SER A 294 7.40 2.51 25.70
N SER A 295 7.77 1.75 26.74
CA SER A 295 7.80 2.26 28.11
C SER A 295 8.94 3.25 28.36
N ASP A 296 9.94 3.32 27.46
CA ASP A 296 11.01 4.31 27.52
C ASP A 296 10.56 5.65 26.92
N LEU A 297 10.35 6.63 27.81
CA LEU A 297 9.93 7.98 27.45
C LEU A 297 10.96 8.73 26.57
N SER A 298 12.23 8.28 26.53
CA SER A 298 13.25 8.89 25.66
C SER A 298 12.93 8.70 24.17
N LYS A 299 12.20 7.62 23.81
CA LYS A 299 11.79 7.30 22.43
C LYS A 299 10.67 8.21 21.91
N GLN A 300 10.00 8.94 22.80
CA GLN A 300 8.92 9.90 22.49
C GLN A 300 7.82 9.33 21.58
N GLU A 301 7.49 8.05 21.75
CA GLU A 301 6.50 7.36 20.94
C GLU A 301 5.07 7.80 21.29
N THR A 302 4.26 7.96 20.26
CA THR A 302 2.80 8.16 20.36
C THR A 302 2.08 6.94 19.83
N GLN A 303 0.94 6.61 20.42
CA GLN A 303 0.08 5.54 19.93
C GLN A 303 -0.54 5.94 18.58
N HIS A 304 -0.53 5.02 17.62
CA HIS A 304 -1.23 5.11 16.35
C HIS A 304 -2.28 4.00 16.29
N THR A 305 -3.44 4.29 15.70
CA THR A 305 -4.53 3.32 15.60
C THR A 305 -4.72 2.91 14.15
N LEU A 306 -4.62 1.62 13.87
CA LEU A 306 -5.00 1.03 12.58
C LEU A 306 -6.51 0.85 12.57
N GLU A 307 -7.19 1.58 11.69
CA GLU A 307 -8.64 1.53 11.51
C GLU A 307 -8.99 0.82 10.19
N VAL A 308 -9.76 -0.27 10.31
CA VAL A 308 -10.37 -0.98 9.18
C VAL A 308 -11.86 -0.70 9.22
N ASP A 309 -12.24 0.40 8.57
CA ASP A 309 -13.61 0.88 8.52
C ASP A 309 -14.40 0.31 7.32
N PRO A 310 -15.74 0.35 7.39
CA PRO A 310 -16.59 0.02 6.26
C PRO A 310 -16.30 0.95 5.07
N ARG A 311 -15.92 0.37 3.93
CA ARG A 311 -15.72 1.09 2.68
C ARG A 311 -16.89 0.86 1.73
N VAL A 312 -17.55 1.92 1.32
CA VAL A 312 -18.64 1.88 0.33
C VAL A 312 -18.15 2.47 -0.98
N THR A 313 -18.19 1.69 -2.05
CA THR A 313 -17.75 2.11 -3.38
C THR A 313 -18.88 1.87 -4.38
N VAL A 314 -19.11 2.83 -5.27
CA VAL A 314 -20.05 2.70 -6.40
C VAL A 314 -19.30 2.78 -7.72
N GLY A 315 -19.76 2.05 -8.71
CA GLY A 315 -19.14 2.01 -10.03
C GLY A 315 -20.15 1.97 -11.16
N LEU A 316 -19.77 2.57 -12.30
CA LEU A 316 -20.48 2.45 -13.56
C LEU A 316 -19.48 2.09 -14.65
N ALA A 317 -19.82 1.08 -15.44
CA ALA A 317 -19.00 0.62 -16.54
C ALA A 317 -19.80 0.49 -17.83
N HIS A 318 -19.09 0.66 -18.93
CA HIS A 318 -19.51 0.32 -20.27
C HIS A 318 -18.54 -0.73 -20.83
N SER A 319 -19.05 -1.81 -21.38
CA SER A 319 -18.25 -2.89 -21.94
C SER A 319 -18.83 -3.37 -23.27
N ASP A 320 -17.94 -3.63 -24.22
CA ASP A 320 -18.23 -4.19 -25.54
C ASP A 320 -17.11 -5.20 -25.91
N GLU A 321 -17.12 -5.75 -27.12
CA GLU A 321 -16.18 -6.80 -27.57
C GLU A 321 -14.70 -6.39 -27.46
N PHE A 322 -14.38 -5.11 -27.68
CA PHE A 322 -13.00 -4.62 -27.75
C PHE A 322 -12.59 -3.71 -26.60
N HIS A 323 -13.53 -3.29 -25.75
CA HIS A 323 -13.22 -2.30 -24.73
C HIS A 323 -14.07 -2.41 -23.49
N VAL A 324 -13.48 -1.97 -22.37
CA VAL A 324 -14.17 -1.70 -21.11
C VAL A 324 -13.75 -0.32 -20.66
N ILE A 325 -14.71 0.50 -20.23
CA ILE A 325 -14.48 1.78 -19.58
C ILE A 325 -15.28 1.77 -18.29
N THR A 326 -14.65 2.16 -17.18
CA THR A 326 -15.29 2.19 -15.86
C THR A 326 -14.93 3.48 -15.12
N ALA A 327 -15.87 3.96 -14.32
CA ALA A 327 -15.67 5.04 -13.38
C ALA A 327 -16.23 4.62 -12.01
N GLU A 328 -15.44 4.82 -10.96
CA GLU A 328 -15.77 4.38 -9.60
C GLU A 328 -15.49 5.50 -8.59
N LEU A 329 -16.30 5.55 -7.55
CA LEU A 329 -16.23 6.55 -6.49
C LEU A 329 -16.37 5.87 -5.13
N ASP A 330 -15.40 6.09 -4.26
CA ASP A 330 -15.51 5.77 -2.84
C ASP A 330 -16.42 6.81 -2.16
N LEU A 331 -17.53 6.34 -1.60
CA LEU A 331 -18.50 7.16 -0.88
C LEU A 331 -18.10 7.42 0.59
N THR A 332 -17.13 6.67 1.08
CA THR A 332 -16.62 6.73 2.46
C THR A 332 -15.12 6.95 2.42
N GLU A 333 -14.64 7.87 3.24
CA GLU A 333 -13.22 8.07 3.52
C GLU A 333 -12.66 6.88 4.30
N GLN A 334 -11.38 6.57 4.11
CA GLN A 334 -10.65 5.53 4.82
C GLN A 334 -9.44 6.16 5.51
N LYS A 335 -9.29 5.90 6.80
CA LYS A 335 -8.21 6.49 7.59
C LYS A 335 -6.84 5.91 7.26
N GLY A 336 -5.87 6.79 7.04
CA GLY A 336 -4.48 6.43 6.89
C GLY A 336 -3.89 5.94 8.21
N PHE A 337 -2.97 4.98 8.15
CA PHE A 337 -2.24 4.55 9.35
C PHE A 337 -0.93 5.34 9.48
N GLY A 338 -0.66 5.83 10.69
CA GLY A 338 0.59 6.52 10.99
C GLY A 338 0.71 7.85 10.23
N TYR A 339 1.58 7.87 9.23
CA TYR A 339 1.89 9.04 8.39
C TYR A 339 1.33 8.91 6.96
N ALA A 340 0.46 7.94 6.71
CA ALA A 340 -0.25 7.84 5.44
C ALA A 340 -1.45 8.79 5.43
N ASP A 341 -1.77 9.32 4.26
CA ASP A 341 -2.97 10.11 4.01
C ASP A 341 -4.26 9.30 4.17
N ASP A 342 -5.32 10.02 4.56
CA ASP A 342 -6.68 9.51 4.43
C ASP A 342 -7.01 9.39 2.93
N THR A 343 -7.86 8.42 2.58
CA THR A 343 -8.15 8.12 1.18
C THR A 343 -9.64 8.05 0.87
N GLN A 344 -10.02 8.67 -0.23
CA GLN A 344 -11.33 8.58 -0.84
C GLN A 344 -11.18 8.71 -2.36
N TRP A 345 -11.20 7.60 -3.10
CA TRP A 345 -10.82 7.64 -4.51
C TRP A 345 -11.98 7.96 -5.45
N LEU A 346 -11.73 8.85 -6.40
CA LEU A 346 -12.41 8.89 -7.69
C LEU A 346 -11.48 8.28 -8.74
N ALA A 347 -11.89 7.18 -9.36
CA ALA A 347 -11.08 6.44 -10.31
C ALA A 347 -11.78 6.27 -11.66
N VAL A 348 -11.02 6.36 -12.75
CA VAL A 348 -11.46 6.04 -14.10
C VAL A 348 -10.46 5.06 -14.72
N GLY A 349 -10.97 3.95 -15.23
CA GLY A 349 -10.19 2.88 -15.83
C GLY A 349 -10.68 2.55 -17.25
N ALA A 350 -9.75 2.13 -18.10
CA ALA A 350 -10.06 1.62 -19.43
C ALA A 350 -9.20 0.40 -19.77
N GLU A 351 -9.81 -0.54 -20.48
CA GLU A 351 -9.17 -1.73 -21.04
C GLU A 351 -9.51 -1.80 -22.52
N PHE A 352 -8.52 -2.09 -23.35
CA PHE A 352 -8.68 -2.42 -24.76
C PHE A 352 -8.23 -3.86 -24.98
N ASP A 353 -9.11 -4.70 -25.52
CA ASP A 353 -8.87 -6.11 -25.78
C ASP A 353 -8.60 -6.36 -27.28
N ALA A 354 -7.36 -6.73 -27.60
CA ALA A 354 -6.92 -7.07 -28.94
C ALA A 354 -7.08 -8.57 -29.21
N TRP A 355 -8.30 -8.96 -29.62
CA TRP A 355 -8.64 -10.32 -30.04
C TRP A 355 -8.40 -11.40 -28.97
N ARG A 356 -8.63 -11.08 -27.69
CA ARG A 356 -8.60 -11.96 -26.51
C ARG A 356 -7.21 -12.39 -26.04
N TYR A 357 -6.17 -12.16 -26.84
CA TYR A 357 -4.80 -12.61 -26.52
C TYR A 357 -3.97 -11.56 -25.79
N ALA A 358 -4.27 -10.28 -26.02
CA ALA A 358 -3.51 -9.17 -25.45
C ALA A 358 -4.45 -8.03 -25.08
N GLN A 359 -4.27 -7.50 -23.87
CA GLN A 359 -5.02 -6.39 -23.33
C GLN A 359 -4.06 -5.24 -23.01
N ILE A 360 -4.49 -4.02 -23.29
CA ILE A 360 -3.81 -2.80 -22.85
C ILE A 360 -4.75 -2.07 -21.92
N ARG A 361 -4.23 -1.62 -20.78
CA ARG A 361 -5.00 -0.95 -19.73
C ARG A 361 -4.37 0.37 -19.36
N GLY A 362 -5.22 1.31 -18.99
CA GLY A 362 -4.82 2.55 -18.37
C GLY A 362 -5.87 3.02 -17.39
N GLY A 363 -5.44 3.75 -16.37
CA GLY A 363 -6.35 4.34 -15.41
C GLY A 363 -5.74 5.55 -14.73
N ILE A 364 -6.63 6.40 -14.21
CA ILE A 364 -6.30 7.53 -13.36
C ILE A 364 -7.16 7.44 -12.10
N ARG A 365 -6.60 7.77 -10.95
CA ARG A 365 -7.36 7.98 -9.73
C ARG A 365 -6.90 9.26 -9.04
N HIS A 366 -7.82 9.92 -8.37
CA HIS A 366 -7.57 11.16 -7.63
C HIS A 366 -8.20 11.03 -6.25
N ASN A 367 -7.44 11.39 -5.23
CA ASN A 367 -7.90 11.34 -3.85
C ASN A 367 -8.75 12.57 -3.53
N LEU A 368 -9.92 12.33 -2.94
CA LEU A 368 -10.88 13.35 -2.54
C LEU A 368 -10.90 13.59 -1.03
N ALA A 369 -10.15 12.80 -0.26
CA ALA A 369 -10.04 12.97 1.17
C ALA A 369 -9.38 14.32 1.51
N SER A 370 -9.78 14.90 2.63
CA SER A 370 -9.17 16.14 3.12
C SER A 370 -7.96 15.79 3.99
N ASN A 371 -6.77 16.12 3.50
CA ASN A 371 -5.49 15.87 4.18
C ASN A 371 -4.80 17.18 4.61
N ASP A 372 -5.55 18.28 4.78
CA ASP A 372 -5.03 19.63 5.08
C ASP A 372 -4.15 19.72 6.35
N ASP A 373 -4.28 18.76 7.26
CA ASP A 373 -3.56 18.68 8.53
C ASP A 373 -2.51 17.54 8.58
N ASN A 374 -2.31 16.79 7.48
CA ASN A 374 -1.34 15.69 7.45
C ASN A 374 0.06 16.20 7.06
N ASN A 375 1.07 15.84 7.86
CA ASN A 375 2.48 16.11 7.59
C ASN A 375 3.20 14.83 7.13
N GLY A 376 2.47 13.97 6.44
CA GLY A 376 2.90 12.65 5.97
C GLY A 376 3.12 12.64 4.45
N ILE A 377 2.94 11.48 3.82
CA ILE A 377 3.12 11.33 2.37
C ILE A 377 1.83 11.67 1.65
N GLU A 378 1.89 12.67 0.78
CA GLU A 378 0.73 13.12 0.00
C GLU A 378 0.28 12.04 -1.00
N GLU A 379 -0.99 11.65 -0.93
CA GLU A 379 -1.62 10.78 -1.92
C GLU A 379 -2.65 11.57 -2.75
N ASP A 380 -2.21 12.28 -3.79
CA ASP A 380 -3.12 13.02 -4.68
C ASP A 380 -3.50 12.22 -5.95
N THR A 381 -2.97 12.59 -7.11
CA THR A 381 -3.37 12.04 -8.41
C THR A 381 -2.40 10.96 -8.86
N GLN A 382 -2.91 9.78 -9.15
CA GLN A 382 -2.11 8.63 -9.53
C GLN A 382 -2.52 8.11 -10.91
N PHE A 383 -1.52 7.86 -11.75
CA PHE A 383 -1.65 7.33 -13.10
C PHE A 383 -1.20 5.88 -13.15
N THR A 384 -1.93 5.05 -13.88
CA THR A 384 -1.67 3.62 -13.96
C THR A 384 -1.74 3.16 -15.42
N ALA A 385 -0.93 2.16 -15.75
CA ALA A 385 -0.93 1.51 -17.04
C ALA A 385 -0.58 0.04 -16.88
N GLY A 386 -1.06 -0.80 -17.78
CA GLY A 386 -0.73 -2.22 -17.74
C GLY A 386 -0.99 -2.96 -19.03
N ILE A 387 -0.45 -4.17 -19.09
CA ILE A 387 -0.64 -5.12 -20.18
C ILE A 387 -1.12 -6.44 -19.62
N GLY A 388 -2.02 -7.09 -20.34
CA GLY A 388 -2.49 -8.45 -20.08
C GLY A 388 -2.20 -9.35 -21.26
N LEU A 389 -1.85 -10.60 -21.00
CA LEU A 389 -1.66 -11.63 -22.01
C LEU A 389 -2.45 -12.88 -21.59
N ASN A 390 -3.24 -13.43 -22.51
CA ASN A 390 -4.04 -14.63 -22.26
C ASN A 390 -3.83 -15.74 -23.33
N PRO A 391 -2.62 -16.30 -23.50
CA PRO A 391 -2.42 -17.43 -24.39
C PRO A 391 -3.03 -18.72 -23.82
N PHE A 392 -4.01 -19.30 -24.53
CA PHE A 392 -4.58 -20.63 -24.24
C PHE A 392 -5.18 -20.77 -22.82
N GLY A 393 -5.75 -19.70 -22.27
CA GLY A 393 -6.39 -19.68 -20.94
C GLY A 393 -5.44 -19.43 -19.77
N ALA A 394 -4.12 -19.34 -20.01
CA ALA A 394 -3.16 -18.87 -19.01
C ALA A 394 -3.06 -17.34 -19.08
N ARG A 395 -3.14 -16.66 -17.94
CA ARG A 395 -3.10 -15.20 -17.83
C ARG A 395 -1.80 -14.72 -17.20
N LEU A 396 -1.23 -13.66 -17.78
CA LEU A 396 -0.16 -12.84 -17.21
C LEU A 396 -0.56 -11.38 -17.33
N ASP A 397 -0.65 -10.68 -16.21
CA ASP A 397 -0.88 -9.25 -16.18
C ASP A 397 0.31 -8.55 -15.51
N ILE A 398 0.74 -7.42 -16.09
CA ILE A 398 1.80 -6.56 -15.54
C ILE A 398 1.27 -5.13 -15.55
N ALA A 399 1.48 -4.41 -14.47
CA ALA A 399 1.04 -3.03 -14.32
C ALA A 399 2.10 -2.16 -13.66
N ALA A 400 2.01 -0.86 -13.90
CA ALA A 400 2.81 0.17 -13.28
C ALA A 400 1.90 1.33 -12.81
N LEU A 401 2.35 2.01 -11.76
CA LEU A 401 1.73 3.19 -11.17
C LEU A 401 2.78 4.28 -11.04
N TYR A 402 2.35 5.52 -11.25
CA TYR A 402 3.17 6.72 -11.09
C TYR A 402 2.31 7.88 -10.57
N SER A 403 2.81 8.61 -9.58
CA SER A 403 2.33 9.93 -9.16
C SER A 403 3.52 10.86 -8.90
N GLU A 404 3.28 12.02 -8.29
CA GLU A 404 4.37 12.92 -7.86
C GLU A 404 5.20 12.29 -6.72
N ALA A 405 4.54 11.61 -5.77
CA ALA A 405 5.19 10.96 -4.63
C ALA A 405 5.38 9.43 -4.80
N ASP A 406 4.54 8.73 -5.59
CA ASP A 406 4.50 7.27 -5.66
C ASP A 406 5.04 6.67 -6.96
N LEU A 407 5.75 5.56 -6.82
CA LEU A 407 6.06 4.61 -7.88
C LEU A 407 5.53 3.24 -7.47
N GLY A 408 4.85 2.54 -8.39
CA GLY A 408 4.32 1.21 -8.10
C GLY A 408 4.36 0.26 -9.28
N ALA A 409 4.27 -1.03 -8.97
CA ALA A 409 4.19 -2.09 -9.95
C ALA A 409 3.32 -3.24 -9.46
N ALA A 410 2.73 -3.98 -10.39
CA ALA A 410 2.01 -5.22 -10.10
C ALA A 410 2.29 -6.28 -11.14
N ILE A 411 2.25 -7.55 -10.72
CA ILE A 411 2.33 -8.72 -11.58
C ILE A 411 1.34 -9.78 -11.10
N GLU A 412 0.64 -10.39 -12.03
CA GLU A 412 -0.35 -11.42 -11.73
C GLU A 412 -0.24 -12.58 -12.71
N PHE A 413 -0.30 -13.79 -12.16
CA PHE A 413 -0.43 -15.02 -12.91
C PHE A 413 -1.79 -15.63 -12.60
N GLY A 414 -2.44 -16.19 -13.62
CA GLY A 414 -3.73 -16.81 -13.45
C GLY A 414 -4.09 -17.77 -14.55
N ALA A 415 -5.30 -18.31 -14.43
CA ALA A 415 -5.93 -19.07 -15.50
C ALA A 415 -7.44 -18.79 -15.52
N ALA A 416 -8.04 -18.88 -16.69
CA ALA A 416 -9.49 -18.92 -16.86
C ALA A 416 -9.85 -19.83 -18.04
N PHE A 417 -10.93 -20.59 -17.88
CA PHE A 417 -11.47 -21.49 -18.90
C PHE A 417 -12.95 -21.73 -18.69
#